data_AF-A0A7W0TXE9-F1
#
_entry.id   AF-A0A7W0TXE9-F1
#
_cell.length_a   1.000
_cell.length_b   1.000
_cell.length_c   1.000
_cell.angle_alpha   90.00
_cell.angle_beta   90.00
_cell.angle_gamma   90.00
#
_symmetry.space_group_name_H-M   'P 1'
#
loop_
_entity.id
_entity.type
_entity.pdbx_description
1 polymer ?
#
loop_
_entity_poly.entity_id
_entity_poly.type
_entity_poly.pdbx_seq_one_letter_code
_entity_poly.pdbx_strand_id
1 'polypeptide(L)'
;MGADSIRTLGVDTPAERAARRPLAGIATWLFRTQEGILLLVLLALCVALSRLSPVFASERNIFVLLSQISLTMITAVGMTLLIVGREVDLSVGAMQAFVGVVAMQTLNATSNLFAGLAVAILAGVVVGLVNAGLTLGLRINSFIVTLAMLTILRGLAYTFT
;
A
#
# COMPACT_ATOMS: atom_id res chain seq x y z
N MET A 1 15.09 -62.04 4.93
CA MET A 1 14.63 -62.03 3.52
C MET A 1 13.30 -61.27 3.50
N GLY A 2 13.30 -59.99 3.11
CA GLY A 2 12.06 -59.20 3.01
C GLY A 2 12.14 -57.69 3.25
N ALA A 3 13.27 -57.13 3.70
CA ALA A 3 13.42 -55.67 3.88
C ALA A 3 13.99 -54.95 2.64
N ASP A 4 14.67 -55.67 1.75
CA ASP A 4 15.27 -55.10 0.54
C ASP A 4 14.32 -55.01 -0.67
N SER A 5 13.12 -55.61 -0.60
CA SER A 5 12.19 -55.65 -1.74
C SER A 5 11.36 -54.38 -1.96
N ILE A 6 11.47 -53.37 -1.07
CA ILE A 6 10.76 -52.09 -1.22
C ILE A 6 11.63 -51.02 -1.92
N ARG A 7 12.96 -51.16 -1.90
CA ARG A 7 13.88 -50.22 -2.54
C ARG A 7 13.93 -50.33 -4.08
N THR A 8 13.38 -51.39 -4.66
CA THR A 8 13.38 -51.64 -6.12
C THR A 8 12.19 -51.04 -6.86
N LEU A 9 11.24 -50.37 -6.17
CA LEU A 9 10.03 -49.82 -6.79
C LEU A 9 10.19 -48.40 -7.36
N GLY A 10 11.38 -47.78 -7.29
CA GLY A 10 11.60 -46.42 -7.83
C GLY A 10 10.71 -45.35 -7.19
N VAL A 11 10.06 -45.64 -6.06
CA VAL A 11 9.23 -44.69 -5.32
C VAL A 11 10.15 -43.92 -4.40
N ASP A 12 10.66 -42.79 -4.91
CA ASP A 12 11.36 -41.79 -4.10
C ASP A 12 10.53 -41.46 -2.86
N THR A 13 11.17 -41.52 -1.69
CA THR A 13 10.53 -41.13 -0.43
C THR A 13 10.12 -39.65 -0.48
N PRO A 14 9.05 -39.22 0.23
CA PRO A 14 8.64 -37.80 0.23
C PRO A 14 9.77 -36.83 0.61
N ALA A 15 10.72 -37.31 1.44
CA ALA A 15 11.93 -36.58 1.82
C ALA A 15 12.91 -36.39 0.64
N GLU A 16 13.07 -37.38 -0.24
CA GLU A 16 13.92 -37.26 -1.44
C GLU A 16 13.32 -36.34 -2.50
N ARG A 17 11.99 -36.26 -2.63
CA ARG A 17 11.32 -35.32 -3.56
C ARG A 17 11.44 -33.87 -3.10
N ALA A 18 11.39 -33.63 -1.79
CA ALA A 18 11.57 -32.30 -1.20
C ALA A 18 13.03 -31.81 -1.36
N ALA A 19 14.01 -32.70 -1.20
CA ALA A 19 15.43 -32.39 -1.35
C ALA A 19 15.88 -32.15 -2.80
N ARG A 20 15.09 -32.60 -3.79
CA ARG A 20 15.41 -32.49 -5.24
C ARG A 20 14.87 -31.25 -5.93
N ARG A 21 14.18 -30.32 -5.24
CA ARG A 21 13.83 -29.02 -5.83
C ARG A 21 15.09 -28.16 -5.85
N PRO A 22 15.83 -28.09 -6.97
CA PRO A 22 17.10 -27.40 -6.97
C PRO A 22 16.80 -25.90 -6.90
N LEU A 23 17.76 -25.12 -6.44
CA LEU A 23 17.79 -23.65 -6.57
C LEU A 23 17.54 -23.19 -8.03
N ALA A 24 17.68 -24.10 -9.01
CA ALA A 24 17.22 -23.96 -10.39
C ALA A 24 15.73 -23.55 -10.51
N GLY A 25 14.86 -23.89 -9.55
CA GLY A 25 13.46 -23.47 -9.55
C GLY A 25 13.26 -21.97 -9.34
N ILE A 26 14.10 -21.33 -8.52
CA ILE A 26 14.04 -19.88 -8.27
C ILE A 26 14.63 -19.12 -9.44
N ALA A 27 15.79 -19.55 -9.95
CA ALA A 27 16.42 -18.93 -11.11
C ALA A 27 15.54 -19.06 -12.36
N THR A 28 14.97 -20.24 -12.63
CA THR A 28 14.03 -20.40 -13.76
C THR A 28 12.73 -19.63 -13.53
N TRP A 29 12.24 -19.50 -12.30
CA TRP A 29 11.08 -18.65 -12.00
C TRP A 29 11.36 -17.16 -12.26
N LEU A 30 12.53 -16.66 -11.81
CA LEU A 30 12.95 -15.26 -12.00
C LEU A 30 13.04 -14.85 -13.47
N PHE A 31 13.53 -15.73 -14.34
CA PHE A 31 13.71 -15.42 -15.76
C PHE A 31 12.53 -15.83 -16.65
N ARG A 32 11.56 -16.60 -16.13
CA ARG A 32 10.42 -17.10 -16.93
C ARG A 32 9.10 -16.37 -16.65
N THR A 33 9.01 -15.67 -15.52
CA THR A 33 7.78 -14.97 -15.12
C THR A 33 7.91 -13.46 -15.31
N GLN A 34 6.81 -12.78 -15.62
CA GLN A 34 6.81 -11.32 -15.76
C GLN A 34 7.16 -10.65 -14.43
N GLU A 35 6.69 -11.22 -13.32
CA GLU A 35 6.97 -10.76 -11.96
C GLU A 35 8.46 -10.91 -11.62
N GLY A 36 9.06 -12.04 -11.98
CA GLY A 36 10.50 -12.28 -11.81
C GLY A 36 11.36 -11.29 -12.58
N ILE A 37 11.00 -10.99 -13.84
CA ILE A 37 11.69 -10.00 -14.67
C ILE A 37 11.55 -8.60 -14.07
N LEU A 38 10.36 -8.21 -13.62
CA LEU A 38 10.12 -6.90 -12.98
C LEU A 38 10.96 -6.75 -11.71
N LEU A 39 11.08 -7.80 -10.89
CA LEU A 39 11.93 -7.78 -9.69
C LEU A 39 13.41 -7.63 -10.06
N LEU A 40 13.88 -8.32 -11.11
CA LEU A 40 15.26 -8.19 -11.59
C LEU A 40 15.54 -6.78 -12.11
N VAL A 41 14.62 -6.20 -12.87
CA VAL A 41 14.73 -4.81 -13.37
C VAL A 41 14.75 -3.83 -12.21
N LEU A 42 13.88 -4.00 -11.21
CA LEU A 42 13.86 -3.17 -10.00
C LEU A 42 15.19 -3.22 -9.25
N LEU A 43 15.73 -4.42 -9.02
CA LEU A 43 17.02 -4.60 -8.35
C LEU A 43 18.17 -3.96 -9.14
N ALA A 44 18.21 -4.18 -10.45
CA ALA A 44 19.19 -3.56 -11.34
C ALA A 44 19.12 -2.02 -11.29
N LEU A 45 17.90 -1.48 -11.30
CA LEU A 45 17.65 -0.05 -11.19
C LEU A 45 18.11 0.50 -9.84
N CYS A 46 17.79 -0.16 -8.73
CA CYS A 46 18.26 0.22 -7.39
C CYS A 46 19.78 0.26 -7.30
N VAL A 47 20.48 -0.75 -7.84
CA VAL A 47 21.95 -0.78 -7.87
C VAL A 47 22.50 0.36 -8.72
N ALA A 48 21.95 0.57 -9.93
CA ALA A 48 22.37 1.65 -10.81
C ALA A 48 22.20 3.02 -10.14
N LEU A 49 21.00 3.34 -9.65
CA LEU A 49 20.73 4.64 -9.00
C LEU A 49 21.57 4.84 -7.73
N SER A 50 21.85 3.78 -6.96
CA SER A 50 22.73 3.88 -5.79
C SER A 50 24.17 4.27 -6.17
N ARG A 51 24.62 3.93 -7.38
CA ARG A 51 25.95 4.31 -7.89
C ARG A 51 25.94 5.66 -8.59
N LEU A 52 24.88 5.99 -9.31
CA LEU A 52 24.75 7.25 -10.04
C LEU A 52 24.37 8.44 -9.14
N SER A 53 23.72 8.20 -7.99
CA SER A 53 23.31 9.26 -7.06
C SER A 53 23.60 8.86 -5.61
N PRO A 54 24.46 9.62 -4.88
CA PRO A 54 24.75 9.34 -3.47
C PRO A 54 23.53 9.60 -2.56
N VAL A 55 22.51 10.34 -3.03
CA VAL A 55 21.30 10.64 -2.26
C VAL A 55 20.32 9.47 -2.28
N PHE A 56 20.33 8.65 -3.34
CA PHE A 56 19.33 7.59 -3.54
C PHE A 56 19.26 6.59 -2.37
N ALA A 57 20.41 6.08 -1.94
CA ALA A 57 20.51 5.11 -0.84
C ALA A 57 20.80 5.76 0.53
N SER A 58 20.66 7.09 0.64
CA SER A 58 20.89 7.78 1.92
C SER A 58 19.82 7.43 2.95
N GLU A 59 20.20 7.37 4.24
CA GLU A 59 19.26 7.10 5.35
C GLU A 59 18.06 8.04 5.35
N ARG A 60 18.31 9.32 5.07
CA ARG A 60 17.25 10.35 4.96
C ARG A 60 16.27 10.02 3.84
N ASN A 61 16.75 9.64 2.65
CA ASN A 61 15.89 9.31 1.52
C ASN A 61 15.08 8.04 1.80
N ILE A 62 15.71 7.02 2.39
CA ILE A 62 15.02 5.79 2.81
C ILE A 62 13.93 6.11 3.84
N PHE A 63 14.21 6.94 4.85
CA PHE A 63 13.22 7.30 5.86
C PHE A 63 12.03 8.09 5.28
N VAL A 64 12.29 9.01 4.35
CA VAL A 64 11.24 9.74 3.62
C VAL A 64 10.38 8.78 2.80
N LEU A 65 11.01 7.86 2.05
CA LEU A 65 10.28 6.85 1.26
C LEU A 65 9.43 5.93 2.15
N LEU A 66 10.00 5.41 3.24
CA LEU A 66 9.28 4.55 4.18
C LEU A 66 8.10 5.29 4.83
N SER A 67 8.27 6.57 5.18
CA SER A 67 7.20 7.40 5.74
C SER A 67 6.06 7.60 4.72
N GLN A 68 6.40 7.83 3.45
CA GLN A 68 5.42 7.97 2.38
C GLN A 68 4.65 6.66 2.13
N ILE A 69 5.35 5.53 2.08
CA ILE A 69 4.73 4.21 1.89
C ILE A 69 3.86 3.83 3.09
N SER A 70 4.29 4.17 4.32
CA SER A 70 3.52 3.90 5.54
C SER A 70 2.11 4.49 5.47
N LEU A 71 1.99 5.74 5.02
CA LEU A 71 0.69 6.42 4.87
C LEU A 71 -0.21 5.69 3.85
N THR A 72 0.35 5.24 2.73
CA THR A 72 -0.39 4.43 1.75
C THR A 72 -0.79 3.07 2.30
N MET A 73 0.09 2.39 3.04
CA MET A 73 -0.17 1.06 3.62
C MET A 73 -1.26 1.09 4.69
N ILE A 74 -1.21 2.06 5.61
CA ILE A 74 -2.26 2.27 6.63
C ILE A 74 -3.61 2.49 5.94
N THR A 75 -3.62 3.30 4.88
CA THR A 75 -4.81 3.56 4.09
C THR A 75 -5.32 2.31 3.38
N ALA A 76 -4.43 1.52 2.79
CA ALA A 76 -4.78 0.28 2.10
C ALA A 76 -5.47 -0.73 3.04
N VAL A 77 -5.05 -0.79 4.31
CA VAL A 77 -5.74 -1.60 5.33
C VAL A 77 -7.19 -1.14 5.52
N GLY A 78 -7.41 0.17 5.64
CA GLY A 78 -8.77 0.73 5.72
C GLY A 78 -9.60 0.45 4.46
N MET A 79 -8.99 0.61 3.28
CA MET A 79 -9.62 0.33 1.99
C MET A 79 -10.02 -1.15 1.83
N THR A 80 -9.30 -2.07 2.46
CA THR A 80 -9.63 -3.50 2.45
C THR A 80 -11.03 -3.74 3.04
N LEU A 81 -11.39 -3.02 4.12
CA LEU A 81 -12.72 -3.12 4.72
C LEU A 81 -13.83 -2.65 3.77
N LEU A 82 -13.57 -1.57 3.01
CA LEU A 82 -14.51 -1.06 2.01
C LEU A 82 -14.70 -2.05 0.85
N ILE A 83 -13.61 -2.61 0.33
CA ILE A 83 -13.66 -3.59 -0.78
C ILE A 83 -14.41 -4.85 -0.35
N VAL A 84 -14.19 -5.35 0.87
CA VAL A 84 -14.95 -6.49 1.42
C VAL A 84 -16.45 -6.13 1.52
N GLY A 85 -16.76 -4.89 1.87
CA GLY A 85 -18.11 -4.32 1.83
C GLY A 85 -18.67 -4.07 0.42
N ARG A 86 -17.92 -4.36 -0.65
CA ARG A 86 -18.23 -4.06 -2.06
C ARG A 86 -18.33 -2.57 -2.37
N GLU A 87 -17.70 -1.74 -1.54
CA GLU A 87 -17.62 -0.30 -1.71
C GLU A 87 -16.27 0.12 -2.29
N VAL A 88 -16.28 1.20 -3.07
CA VAL A 88 -15.07 1.79 -3.65
C VAL A 88 -14.95 3.22 -3.14
N ASP A 89 -13.77 3.56 -2.61
CA ASP A 89 -13.43 4.94 -2.24
C ASP A 89 -12.29 5.47 -3.10
N LEU A 90 -12.65 6.35 -4.03
CA LEU A 90 -11.71 7.08 -4.87
C LEU A 90 -11.16 8.34 -4.17
N SER A 91 -11.88 8.87 -3.19
CA SER A 91 -11.60 10.15 -2.53
C SER A 91 -10.41 10.11 -1.58
N VAL A 92 -9.93 8.92 -1.20
CA VAL A 92 -8.95 8.73 -0.13
C VAL A 92 -7.66 9.54 -0.31
N GLY A 93 -7.15 9.68 -1.54
CA GLY A 93 -5.96 10.49 -1.82
C GLY A 93 -6.22 11.99 -1.66
N ALA A 94 -7.40 12.48 -2.08
CA ALA A 94 -7.80 13.87 -1.88
C ALA A 94 -8.06 14.16 -0.39
N MET A 95 -8.59 13.18 0.35
CA MET A 95 -8.79 13.25 1.79
C MET A 95 -7.46 13.37 2.53
N GLN A 96 -6.46 12.55 2.20
CA GLN A 96 -5.12 12.66 2.79
C GLN A 96 -4.51 14.05 2.59
N ALA A 97 -4.61 14.60 1.37
CA ALA A 97 -4.11 15.93 1.07
C ALA A 97 -4.85 17.01 1.88
N PHE A 98 -6.19 16.98 1.88
CA PHE A 98 -7.01 17.93 2.62
C PHE A 98 -6.71 17.91 4.13
N VAL A 99 -6.71 16.71 4.73
CA VAL A 99 -6.41 16.52 6.15
C VAL A 99 -5.01 17.03 6.50
N GLY A 100 -4.02 16.76 5.65
CA GLY A 100 -2.65 17.25 5.85
C GLY A 100 -2.57 18.78 5.84
N VAL A 101 -3.24 19.45 4.91
CA VAL A 101 -3.26 20.92 4.81
C VAL A 101 -3.90 21.56 6.04
N VAL A 102 -5.08 21.07 6.46
CA VAL A 102 -5.78 21.65 7.61
C VAL A 102 -5.03 21.37 8.92
N ALA A 103 -4.41 20.18 9.06
CA ALA A 103 -3.55 19.87 10.20
C ALA A 103 -2.35 20.82 10.29
N MET A 104 -1.67 21.07 9.16
CA MET A 104 -0.53 21.98 9.10
C MET A 104 -0.92 23.43 9.34
N GLN A 105 -2.05 23.90 8.80
CA GLN A 105 -2.56 25.23 9.13
C GLN A 105 -2.84 25.39 10.62
N THR A 106 -3.50 24.39 11.22
CA THR A 106 -3.79 24.41 12.66
C THR A 106 -2.51 24.41 13.47
N LEU A 107 -1.53 23.60 13.09
CA LEU A 107 -0.22 23.57 13.75
C LEU A 107 0.48 24.93 13.64
N ASN A 108 0.49 25.55 12.46
CA ASN A 108 1.12 26.85 12.25
C ASN A 108 0.42 27.97 13.03
N ALA A 109 -0.91 27.93 13.12
CA ALA A 109 -1.69 28.94 13.84
C ALA A 109 -1.62 28.81 15.37
N THR A 110 -1.52 27.58 15.88
CA THR A 110 -1.59 27.30 17.33
C THR A 110 -0.26 26.93 17.96
N SER A 111 0.76 26.58 17.14
CA SER A 111 2.00 25.93 17.57
C SER A 111 1.79 24.65 18.40
N ASN A 112 0.60 24.04 18.33
CA ASN A 112 0.23 22.89 19.14
C ASN A 112 0.03 21.64 18.27
N LEU A 113 0.92 20.66 18.44
CA LEU A 113 0.86 19.37 17.72
C LEU A 113 -0.45 18.62 17.96
N PHE A 114 -0.94 18.59 19.19
CA PHE A 114 -2.16 17.87 19.53
C PHE A 114 -3.40 18.51 18.92
N ALA A 115 -3.40 19.84 18.78
CA ALA A 115 -4.49 20.54 18.08
C ALA A 115 -4.52 20.18 16.59
N GLY A 116 -3.36 20.18 15.92
CA GLY A 116 -3.25 19.75 14.53
C GLY A 116 -3.70 18.30 14.32
N LEU A 117 -3.28 17.39 15.22
CA LEU A 117 -3.70 15.99 15.19
C LEU A 117 -5.22 15.83 15.40
N ALA A 118 -5.79 16.53 16.37
CA ALA A 118 -7.23 16.46 16.66
C ALA A 118 -8.05 16.92 15.45
N VAL A 119 -7.67 18.05 14.83
CA VAL A 119 -8.35 18.56 13.63
C VAL A 119 -8.20 17.59 12.45
N ALA A 120 -7.03 16.97 12.29
CA ALA A 120 -6.80 15.99 11.25
C ALA A 120 -7.76 14.79 11.35
N ILE A 121 -7.87 14.22 12.56
CA ILE A 121 -8.75 13.09 12.84
C ILE A 121 -10.21 13.49 12.63
N LEU A 122 -10.63 14.63 13.18
CA LEU A 122 -12.00 15.12 13.05
C LEU A 122 -12.39 15.35 11.58
N ALA A 123 -11.51 15.95 10.78
CA ALA A 123 -11.73 16.16 9.35
C ALA A 123 -11.94 14.83 8.61
N GLY A 124 -11.08 13.83 8.86
CA GLY A 124 -11.22 12.50 8.27
C GLY A 124 -12.52 11.79 8.68
N VAL A 125 -12.89 11.86 9.96
CA VAL A 125 -14.14 11.28 10.46
C VAL A 125 -15.36 11.94 9.83
N VAL A 126 -15.39 13.26 9.75
CA VAL A 126 -16.51 14.00 9.13
C VAL A 126 -16.69 13.59 7.67
N VAL A 127 -15.62 13.56 6.90
CA VAL A 127 -15.66 13.14 5.49
C VAL A 127 -16.13 11.69 5.36
N GLY A 128 -15.60 10.79 6.19
CA GLY A 128 -16.01 9.39 6.21
C GLY A 128 -17.49 9.20 6.55
N LEU A 129 -18.01 9.95 7.53
CA LEU A 129 -19.42 9.94 7.90
C LEU A 129 -20.32 10.49 6.79
N VAL A 130 -19.89 11.54 6.09
CA VAL A 130 -20.62 12.07 4.93
C VAL A 130 -20.68 11.01 3.83
N ASN A 131 -19.54 10.41 3.46
CA ASN A 131 -19.51 9.35 2.46
C ASN A 131 -20.42 8.17 2.86
N ALA A 132 -20.31 7.70 4.11
CA ALA A 132 -21.13 6.61 4.63
C ALA A 132 -22.63 6.95 4.68
N GLY A 133 -22.98 8.18 5.05
CA GLY A 133 -24.38 8.64 5.10
C GLY A 133 -25.00 8.71 3.69
N LEU A 134 -24.24 9.17 2.70
CA LEU A 134 -24.69 9.24 1.32
C LEU A 134 -24.84 7.84 0.69
N THR A 135 -23.93 6.92 0.99
CA THR A 135 -23.99 5.56 0.42
C THR A 135 -24.99 4.67 1.15
N LEU A 136 -24.93 4.59 2.48
CA LEU A 136 -25.79 3.69 3.27
C LEU A 136 -27.18 4.29 3.51
N GLY A 137 -27.28 5.59 3.76
CA GLY A 137 -28.53 6.28 4.06
C GLY A 137 -29.33 6.62 2.81
N LEU A 138 -28.71 7.31 1.84
CA LEU A 138 -29.37 7.73 0.61
C LEU A 138 -29.30 6.70 -0.52
N ARG A 139 -28.57 5.59 -0.33
CA ARG A 139 -28.43 4.50 -1.33
C ARG A 139 -27.85 4.96 -2.66
N ILE A 140 -26.99 5.98 -2.63
CA ILE A 140 -26.24 6.43 -3.80
C ILE A 140 -25.03 5.49 -3.98
N ASN A 141 -24.67 5.17 -5.22
CA ASN A 141 -23.51 4.34 -5.52
C ASN A 141 -22.21 5.01 -4.99
N SER A 142 -21.38 4.25 -4.24
CA SER A 142 -20.14 4.76 -3.64
C SER A 142 -19.12 5.30 -4.63
N PHE A 143 -19.07 4.75 -5.84
CA PHE A 143 -18.19 5.29 -6.89
C PHE A 143 -18.53 6.75 -7.20
N ILE A 144 -19.83 7.07 -7.33
CA ILE A 144 -20.29 8.44 -7.63
C ILE A 144 -20.06 9.35 -6.42
N VAL A 145 -20.41 8.88 -5.22
CA VAL A 145 -20.23 9.64 -3.98
C VAL A 145 -18.75 9.99 -3.78
N THR A 146 -17.86 9.01 -3.90
CA THR A 146 -16.43 9.22 -3.64
C THR A 146 -15.73 9.97 -4.78
N LEU A 147 -16.21 9.90 -6.02
CA LEU A 147 -15.71 10.75 -7.10
C LEU A 147 -16.12 12.23 -6.92
N ALA A 148 -17.36 12.47 -6.46
CA ALA A 148 -17.80 13.81 -6.10
C ALA A 148 -17.01 14.33 -4.89
N MET A 149 -16.86 13.51 -3.85
CA MET A 149 -16.10 13.87 -2.65
C MET A 149 -14.63 14.14 -2.97
N LEU A 150 -14.01 13.36 -3.86
CA LEU A 150 -12.66 13.60 -4.36
C LEU A 150 -12.53 15.02 -4.93
N THR A 151 -13.52 15.46 -5.71
CA THR A 151 -13.50 16.78 -6.34
C THR A 151 -13.70 17.89 -5.31
N ILE A 152 -14.62 17.71 -4.37
CA ILE A 152 -14.86 18.65 -3.25
C ILE A 152 -13.60 18.81 -2.41
N LEU A 153 -12.99 17.70 -1.98
CA LEU A 153 -11.79 17.72 -1.14
C LEU A 153 -10.59 18.35 -1.85
N ARG A 154 -10.43 18.10 -3.15
CA ARG A 154 -9.41 18.79 -3.96
C ARG A 154 -9.64 20.28 -4.01
N GLY A 155 -10.88 20.73 -4.25
CA GLY A 155 -11.21 22.16 -4.27
C GLY A 155 -10.98 22.84 -2.93
N LEU A 156 -11.35 22.17 -1.83
CA LEU A 156 -11.07 22.65 -0.48
C LEU A 156 -9.57 22.72 -0.20
N ALA A 157 -8.83 21.64 -0.48
CA ALA A 157 -7.38 21.62 -0.29
C ALA A 157 -6.68 22.75 -1.07
N TYR A 158 -7.07 22.97 -2.32
CA TYR A 158 -6.54 24.05 -3.16
C TYR A 158 -6.84 25.45 -2.59
N THR A 159 -7.99 25.64 -1.95
CA THR A 159 -8.37 26.92 -1.34
C THR A 159 -7.58 27.19 -0.05
N PHE A 160 -7.15 26.13 0.64
CA PHE A 160 -6.39 26.21 1.88
C PHE A 160 -4.86 26.25 1.67
N THR A 161 -4.34 26.03 0.47
CA THR A 161 -2.90 26.11 0.15
C THR A 161 -2.58 27.35 -0.66
#